data_AF-A0A2V7RBY2-F1
#
_entry.id   AF-A0A2V7RBY2-F1
#
_cell.length_a   1.000
_cell.length_b   1.000
_cell.length_c   1.000
_cell.angle_alpha   90.00
_cell.angle_beta   90.00
_cell.angle_gamma   90.00
#
_symmetry.space_group_name_H-M   'P 1'
#
loop_
_entity.id
_entity.type
_entity.pdbx_description
1 polymer ?
#
loop_
_entity_poly.entity_id
_entity_poly.type
_entity_poly.pdbx_seq_one_letter_code
_entity_poly.pdbx_strand_id
1 'polypeptide(L)'
;MRAATFIAITLLISCRPHNAAVTDRTSDTLGFAEMTPRDSADTSLSKARVITGPTVVVFWLSGADTLSADDQAEALDELNYTTEGIAPTLQRHNITLVPTNSDTIYVALPNRQRRMILLTGVDYPFGYVLVEPGTAERILAGVYSDDELRDEVEAYFDLPPASDSTAKYPRIST
;
A
#
# COMPACT_ATOMS: atom_id res chain seq x y z
N MET A 1 -12.27 -47.90 -65.37
CA MET A 1 -11.36 -46.83 -65.82
C MET A 1 -11.79 -45.52 -65.18
N ARG A 2 -10.84 -44.90 -64.47
CA ARG A 2 -10.66 -43.46 -64.17
C ARG A 2 -11.61 -42.75 -63.19
N ALA A 3 -10.95 -42.19 -62.16
CA ALA A 3 -11.43 -41.37 -61.06
C ALA A 3 -11.44 -39.87 -61.41
N ALA A 4 -12.18 -39.09 -60.62
CA ALA A 4 -11.89 -37.71 -60.20
C ALA A 4 -12.92 -37.33 -59.11
N THR A 5 -12.67 -37.48 -57.80
CA THR A 5 -11.97 -36.55 -56.88
C THR A 5 -12.49 -35.12 -56.95
N PHE A 6 -13.07 -34.61 -55.85
CA PHE A 6 -12.59 -33.43 -55.11
C PHE A 6 -13.35 -33.31 -53.77
N ILE A 7 -12.62 -33.57 -52.68
CA ILE A 7 -13.04 -33.36 -51.29
C ILE A 7 -12.51 -31.97 -50.89
N ALA A 8 -13.41 -31.06 -50.51
CA ALA A 8 -13.03 -29.79 -49.91
C ALA A 8 -12.81 -29.98 -48.40
N ILE A 9 -11.56 -29.91 -47.96
CA ILE A 9 -11.16 -29.91 -46.55
C ILE A 9 -11.14 -28.46 -46.09
N THR A 10 -12.14 -28.04 -45.31
CA THR A 10 -12.13 -26.76 -44.62
C THR A 10 -11.26 -26.88 -43.37
N LEU A 11 -10.13 -26.19 -43.34
CA LEU A 11 -9.30 -26.00 -42.14
C LEU A 11 -10.08 -25.17 -41.12
N LEU A 12 -10.48 -25.80 -40.01
CA LEU A 12 -10.81 -25.08 -38.78
C LEU A 12 -9.50 -24.71 -38.09
N ILE A 13 -9.06 -23.47 -38.27
CA ILE A 13 -7.99 -22.87 -37.48
C ILE A 13 -8.56 -22.64 -36.09
N SER A 14 -8.22 -23.54 -35.17
CA SER A 14 -8.55 -23.43 -33.76
C SER A 14 -7.80 -22.23 -33.16
N CYS A 15 -8.49 -21.09 -32.99
CA CYS A 15 -7.99 -20.00 -32.17
C CYS A 15 -7.89 -20.48 -30.72
N ARG A 16 -6.66 -20.71 -30.24
CA ARG A 16 -6.38 -20.89 -28.81
C ARG A 16 -6.68 -19.56 -28.10
N PRO A 17 -7.57 -19.52 -27.09
CA PRO A 17 -7.55 -18.43 -26.15
C PRO A 17 -6.29 -18.60 -25.30
N HIS A 18 -5.27 -17.80 -25.60
CA HIS A 18 -4.18 -17.59 -24.66
C HIS A 18 -4.77 -16.79 -23.51
N ASN A 19 -5.17 -17.48 -22.44
CA ASN A 19 -5.39 -16.86 -21.15
C ASN A 19 -4.04 -16.31 -20.70
N ALA A 20 -3.71 -15.11 -21.16
CA ALA A 20 -2.78 -14.24 -20.47
C ALA A 20 -3.43 -14.00 -19.12
N ALA A 21 -3.03 -14.79 -18.12
CA ALA A 21 -3.10 -14.35 -16.75
C ALA A 21 -2.21 -13.10 -16.69
N VAL A 22 -2.80 -11.96 -17.03
CA VAL A 22 -2.34 -10.66 -16.59
C VAL A 22 -2.57 -10.70 -15.09
N THR A 23 -1.62 -11.27 -14.36
CA THR A 23 -1.29 -10.76 -13.05
C THR A 23 -0.79 -9.34 -13.29
N ASP A 24 -1.73 -8.43 -13.52
CA ASP A 24 -1.63 -7.07 -13.03
C ASP A 24 -1.65 -7.20 -11.51
N ARG A 25 -0.52 -7.67 -10.98
CA ARG A 25 0.00 -7.09 -9.76
C ARG A 25 0.59 -5.76 -10.23
N THR A 26 -0.29 -4.87 -10.71
CA THR A 26 -0.07 -3.45 -10.61
C THR A 26 0.23 -3.29 -9.14
N SER A 27 1.51 -3.15 -8.81
CA SER A 27 1.86 -2.57 -7.54
C SER A 27 1.10 -1.26 -7.54
N ASP A 28 -0.04 -1.23 -6.84
CA ASP A 28 -0.75 -0.05 -6.39
C ASP A 28 0.14 0.68 -5.36
N THR A 29 1.42 0.84 -5.67
CA THR A 29 2.20 2.02 -5.31
C THR A 29 1.64 3.16 -6.15
N LEU A 30 0.39 3.56 -5.87
CA LEU A 30 0.00 4.95 -6.11
C LEU A 30 1.05 5.76 -5.37
N GLY A 31 1.90 6.42 -6.15
CA GLY A 31 3.05 7.12 -5.63
C GLY A 31 2.56 8.06 -4.54
N PHE A 32 3.15 7.93 -3.36
CA PHE A 32 2.91 8.82 -2.25
C PHE A 32 2.94 10.32 -2.64
N ALA A 33 3.65 10.66 -3.73
CA ALA A 33 3.60 11.95 -4.44
C ALA A 33 2.20 12.46 -4.83
N GLU A 34 1.14 11.65 -4.75
CA GLU A 34 -0.25 12.05 -4.99
C GLU A 34 -0.89 12.69 -3.73
N MET A 35 -0.27 12.57 -2.55
CA MET A 35 -0.72 13.24 -1.33
C MET A 35 -0.35 14.72 -1.38
N THR A 36 -1.34 15.63 -1.45
CA THR A 36 -1.09 17.07 -1.39
C THR A 36 -2.02 17.77 -0.39
N PRO A 37 -1.54 18.79 0.36
CA PRO A 37 -2.34 19.45 1.40
C PRO A 37 -3.58 20.18 0.89
N ARG A 38 -3.58 20.67 -0.35
CA ARG A 38 -4.70 21.47 -0.88
C ARG A 38 -5.79 20.65 -1.53
N ASP A 39 -5.52 19.37 -1.80
CA ASP A 39 -6.43 18.49 -2.53
C ASP A 39 -6.85 17.27 -1.69
N SER A 40 -6.90 17.41 -0.36
CA SER A 40 -7.40 16.38 0.55
C SER A 40 -8.83 15.94 0.24
N ALA A 41 -9.58 16.78 -0.47
CA ALA A 41 -10.92 16.50 -0.95
C ALA A 41 -10.98 15.94 -2.40
N ASP A 42 -9.88 15.90 -3.15
CA ASP A 42 -9.86 15.47 -4.55
C ASP A 42 -9.56 13.96 -4.73
N THR A 43 -9.86 13.44 -5.91
CA THR A 43 -10.91 12.44 -6.11
C THR A 43 -10.55 10.96 -5.90
N SER A 44 -9.27 10.60 -5.77
CA SER A 44 -8.83 9.18 -5.75
C SER A 44 -8.53 8.66 -4.34
N LEU A 45 -7.94 9.51 -3.49
CA LEU A 45 -7.47 9.17 -2.14
C LEU A 45 -8.56 9.32 -1.06
N SER A 46 -9.62 10.09 -1.37
CA SER A 46 -10.81 10.26 -0.53
C SER A 46 -11.73 9.03 -0.52
N LYS A 47 -11.58 8.12 -1.49
CA LYS A 47 -12.28 6.84 -1.48
C LYS A 47 -11.68 5.92 -0.41
N ALA A 48 -12.51 5.57 0.57
CA ALA A 48 -12.15 4.65 1.65
C ALA A 48 -11.43 3.40 1.14
N ARG A 49 -10.23 3.17 1.67
CA ARG A 49 -9.36 2.05 1.27
C ARG A 49 -9.85 0.76 1.90
N VAL A 50 -9.75 -0.35 1.15
CA VAL A 50 -10.03 -1.69 1.68
C VAL A 50 -8.71 -2.44 1.81
N ILE A 51 -8.27 -2.65 3.04
CA ILE A 51 -7.03 -3.31 3.40
C ILE A 51 -7.25 -4.81 3.51
N THR A 52 -6.49 -5.58 2.74
CA THR A 52 -6.61 -7.05 2.67
C THR A 52 -5.37 -7.80 3.15
N GLY A 53 -4.31 -7.09 3.54
CA GLY A 53 -3.06 -7.66 4.07
C GLY A 53 -2.29 -6.65 4.91
N PRO A 54 -1.10 -7.01 5.42
CA PRO A 54 -0.23 -6.12 6.19
C PRO A 54 0.01 -4.81 5.43
N THR A 55 -0.38 -3.68 6.03
CA THR A 55 -0.36 -2.38 5.37
C THR A 55 -0.04 -1.27 6.37
N VAL A 56 0.84 -0.36 5.96
CA VAL A 56 0.98 0.97 6.54
C VAL A 56 0.15 1.93 5.70
N VAL A 57 -0.81 2.59 6.31
CA VAL A 57 -1.60 3.63 5.66
C VAL A 57 -1.10 4.99 6.12
N VAL A 58 -0.63 5.83 5.20
CA VAL A 58 -0.33 7.23 5.49
C VAL A 58 -1.62 8.01 5.28
N PHE A 59 -2.02 8.85 6.22
CA PHE A 59 -3.23 9.65 6.10
C PHE A 59 -2.95 11.14 6.20
N TRP A 60 -3.67 11.91 5.38
CA TRP A 60 -3.75 13.36 5.44
C TRP A 60 -5.22 13.77 5.31
N LEU A 61 -5.85 14.15 6.42
CA LEU A 61 -7.27 14.49 6.48
C LEU A 61 -7.50 15.97 6.23
N SER A 62 -8.72 16.35 5.86
CA SER A 62 -9.13 17.74 5.65
C SER A 62 -8.92 18.65 6.87
N GLY A 63 -8.80 18.10 8.08
CA GLY A 63 -8.42 18.86 9.27
C GLY A 63 -7.01 19.45 9.17
N ALA A 64 -6.09 18.80 8.44
CA ALA A 64 -4.73 19.28 8.24
C ALA A 64 -4.70 20.54 7.36
N ASP A 65 -5.65 20.67 6.45
CA ASP A 65 -5.81 21.84 5.57
C ASP A 65 -6.17 23.13 6.37
N THR A 66 -6.52 22.99 7.64
CA THR A 66 -6.81 24.12 8.56
C THR A 66 -5.58 24.68 9.26
N LEU A 67 -4.44 23.98 9.20
CA LEU A 67 -3.16 24.45 9.74
C LEU A 67 -2.64 25.65 8.96
N SER A 68 -1.64 26.35 9.49
CA SER A 68 -0.98 27.41 8.72
C SER A 68 -0.27 26.82 7.49
N ALA A 69 -0.05 27.62 6.45
CA ALA A 69 0.61 27.13 5.23
C ALA A 69 2.03 26.59 5.50
N ASP A 70 2.74 27.21 6.45
CA ASP A 70 4.09 26.79 6.85
C ASP A 70 4.03 25.45 7.60
N ASP A 71 3.09 25.31 8.56
CA ASP A 71 2.90 24.05 9.30
C ASP A 71 2.45 22.90 8.39
N GLN A 72 1.60 23.19 7.39
CA GLN A 72 1.19 22.19 6.39
C GLN A 72 2.38 21.70 5.58
N ALA A 73 3.23 22.62 5.11
CA ALA A 73 4.41 22.28 4.33
C ALA A 73 5.40 21.47 5.17
N GLU A 74 5.66 21.90 6.40
CA GLU A 74 6.56 21.20 7.32
C GLU A 74 6.07 19.79 7.65
N ALA A 75 4.79 19.64 8.03
CA ALA A 75 4.22 18.34 8.36
C ALA A 75 4.19 17.39 7.16
N LEU A 76 3.89 17.90 5.96
CA LEU A 76 3.92 17.10 4.75
C LEU A 76 5.34 16.68 4.41
N ASP A 77 6.30 17.61 4.41
CA ASP A 77 7.70 17.32 4.11
C ASP A 77 8.28 16.28 5.07
N GLU A 78 7.96 16.37 6.37
CA GLU A 78 8.36 15.37 7.34
C GLU A 78 7.70 14.01 7.06
N LEU A 79 6.38 13.96 6.84
CA LEU A 79 5.69 12.71 6.46
C LEU A 79 6.31 12.09 5.19
N ASN A 80 6.63 12.92 4.20
CA ASN A 80 7.29 12.49 2.97
C ASN A 80 8.62 11.84 3.29
N TYR A 81 9.47 12.55 4.04
CA TYR A 81 10.81 12.13 4.40
C TYR A 81 10.79 10.82 5.19
N THR A 82 10.01 10.73 6.27
CA THR A 82 9.94 9.54 7.12
C THR A 82 9.37 8.34 6.35
N THR A 83 8.35 8.56 5.52
CA THR A 83 7.74 7.51 4.69
C THR A 83 8.74 6.92 3.70
N GLU A 84 9.55 7.78 3.05
CA GLU A 84 10.65 7.34 2.18
C GLU A 84 11.70 6.53 2.95
N GLY A 85 12.03 6.95 4.17
CA GLY A 85 12.99 6.28 5.05
C GLY A 85 12.60 4.85 5.45
N ILE A 86 11.30 4.56 5.59
CA ILE A 86 10.81 3.21 5.96
C ILE A 86 10.43 2.33 4.77
N ALA A 87 10.23 2.90 3.58
CA ALA A 87 9.79 2.16 2.39
C ALA A 87 10.65 0.91 2.07
N PRO A 88 12.00 0.93 2.19
CA PRO A 88 12.81 -0.28 1.96
C PRO A 88 12.52 -1.41 2.94
N THR A 89 12.20 -1.10 4.20
CA THR A 89 11.84 -2.09 5.21
C THR A 89 10.47 -2.69 4.87
N LEU A 90 9.47 -1.86 4.57
CA LEU A 90 8.14 -2.34 4.18
C LEU A 90 8.21 -3.28 2.96
N GLN A 91 8.99 -2.89 1.94
CA GLN A 91 9.18 -3.69 0.74
C GLN A 91 9.85 -5.04 1.05
N ARG A 92 10.87 -5.08 1.91
CA ARG A 92 11.57 -6.31 2.31
C ARG A 92 10.63 -7.32 2.97
N HIS A 93 9.63 -6.82 3.72
CA HIS A 93 8.69 -7.63 4.49
C HIS A 93 7.33 -7.80 3.81
N ASN A 94 7.18 -7.38 2.55
CA ASN A 94 5.91 -7.44 1.80
C ASN A 94 4.74 -6.70 2.49
N ILE A 95 5.05 -5.62 3.20
CA ILE A 95 4.06 -4.73 3.80
C ILE A 95 3.70 -3.67 2.76
N THR A 96 2.41 -3.47 2.54
CA THR A 96 1.92 -2.48 1.57
C THR A 96 1.99 -1.09 2.18
N LEU A 97 2.29 -0.07 1.39
CA LEU A 97 2.21 1.33 1.78
C LEU A 97 1.12 2.00 0.95
N VAL A 98 0.14 2.65 1.60
CA VAL A 98 -1.00 3.27 0.91
C VAL A 98 -1.27 4.67 1.44
N PRO A 99 -1.32 5.71 0.59
CA PRO A 99 -1.81 7.02 1.01
C PRO A 99 -3.36 7.07 1.02
N THR A 100 -3.92 7.87 1.91
CA THR A 100 -5.36 8.18 1.93
C THR A 100 -5.65 9.58 2.46
N ASN A 101 -6.71 10.19 1.94
CA ASN A 101 -7.32 11.41 2.49
C ASN A 101 -8.74 11.14 2.99
N SER A 102 -9.14 9.86 3.01
CA SER A 102 -10.40 9.42 3.57
C SER A 102 -10.31 9.42 5.10
N ASP A 103 -11.37 9.89 5.74
CA ASP A 103 -11.62 9.71 7.16
C ASP A 103 -11.78 8.24 7.57
N THR A 104 -11.95 7.33 6.60
CA THR A 104 -12.35 5.95 6.85
C THR A 104 -11.48 4.95 6.10
N ILE A 105 -11.00 3.93 6.81
CA ILE A 105 -10.36 2.75 6.23
C ILE A 105 -11.20 1.52 6.58
N TYR A 106 -11.33 0.59 5.62
CA TYR A 106 -11.96 -0.71 5.85
C TYR A 106 -10.90 -1.80 5.88
N VAL A 107 -10.95 -2.68 6.87
CA VAL A 107 -10.08 -3.87 6.95
C VAL A 107 -10.90 -5.10 6.65
N ALA A 108 -10.47 -5.89 5.66
CA ALA A 108 -11.12 -7.15 5.32
C ALA A 108 -10.90 -8.18 6.44
N LEU A 109 -11.97 -8.87 6.82
CA LEU A 109 -11.94 -9.97 7.79
C LEU A 109 -12.21 -11.31 7.09
N PRO A 110 -11.77 -12.45 7.67
CA PRO A 110 -11.90 -13.78 7.05
C PRO A 110 -13.32 -14.17 6.59
N ASN A 111 -14.36 -13.66 7.25
CA ASN A 111 -15.76 -13.98 6.95
C ASN A 111 -16.42 -13.06 5.93
N ARG A 112 -15.63 -12.45 5.02
CA ARG A 112 -16.08 -11.39 4.08
C ARG A 112 -16.70 -10.17 4.76
N GLN A 113 -16.49 -10.03 6.06
CA GLN A 113 -16.86 -8.85 6.81
C GLN A 113 -15.78 -7.79 6.66
N ARG A 114 -16.12 -6.55 6.99
CA ARG A 114 -15.18 -5.43 7.03
C ARG A 114 -15.25 -4.78 8.40
N ARG A 115 -14.09 -4.55 9.02
CA ARG A 115 -13.98 -3.64 10.17
C ARG A 115 -13.75 -2.23 9.64
N MET A 116 -14.47 -1.27 10.17
CA MET A 116 -14.24 0.14 9.87
C MET A 116 -13.26 0.72 10.89
N ILE A 117 -12.28 1.48 10.42
CA ILE A 117 -11.38 2.31 11.22
C ILE A 117 -11.70 3.75 10.85
N LEU A 118 -12.04 4.55 11.85
CA LEU A 118 -12.31 5.97 11.69
C LEU A 118 -11.08 6.77 12.13
N LEU A 119 -10.59 7.65 11.26
CA LEU A 119 -9.40 8.46 11.48
C LEU A 119 -9.71 9.86 11.99
N THR A 120 -10.98 10.28 12.00
CA THR A 120 -11.37 11.57 12.58
C THR A 120 -11.31 11.52 14.11
N GLY A 121 -10.95 12.65 14.72
CA GLY A 121 -10.94 12.79 16.19
C GLY A 121 -9.66 12.30 16.87
N VAL A 122 -8.62 11.98 16.08
CA VAL A 122 -7.25 11.80 16.58
C VAL A 122 -6.59 13.17 16.83
N ASP A 123 -5.49 13.17 17.58
CA ASP A 123 -4.81 14.41 18.01
C ASP A 123 -4.27 15.25 16.85
N TYR A 124 -3.79 14.59 15.78
CA TYR A 124 -3.30 15.24 14.56
C TYR A 124 -4.03 14.69 13.34
N PRO A 125 -4.54 15.55 12.44
CA PRO A 125 -5.30 15.14 11.26
C PRO A 125 -4.42 14.54 10.14
N PHE A 126 -3.23 14.06 10.48
CA PHE A 126 -2.29 13.40 9.59
C PHE A 126 -1.43 12.40 10.39
N GLY A 127 -0.84 11.42 9.72
CA GLY A 127 0.01 10.42 10.37
C GLY A 127 -0.06 9.04 9.69
N TYR A 128 0.03 7.99 10.49
CA TYR A 128 0.07 6.60 10.02
C TYR A 128 -0.95 5.70 10.72
N VAL A 129 -1.39 4.66 10.01
CA VAL A 129 -2.14 3.53 10.58
C VAL A 129 -1.44 2.25 10.20
N LEU A 130 -1.05 1.48 11.20
CA LEU A 130 -0.51 0.14 11.01
C LEU A 130 -1.68 -0.85 11.07
N VAL A 131 -1.86 -1.63 10.02
CA VAL A 131 -2.99 -2.53 9.85
C VAL A 131 -2.50 -3.92 9.46
N GLU A 132 -2.97 -4.92 10.20
CA GLU A 132 -2.89 -6.31 9.79
C GLU A 132 -4.28 -6.95 9.96
N PRO A 133 -4.85 -7.54 8.90
CA PRO A 133 -6.15 -8.20 8.99
C PRO A 133 -6.19 -9.28 10.08
N GLY A 134 -7.07 -9.09 11.06
CA GLY A 134 -7.22 -10.00 12.20
C GLY A 134 -6.61 -9.51 13.51
N THR A 135 -5.82 -8.43 13.48
CA THR A 135 -5.28 -7.77 14.68
C THR A 135 -5.93 -6.39 14.89
N ALA A 136 -5.71 -5.77 16.04
CA ALA A 136 -6.13 -4.39 16.29
C ALA A 136 -5.15 -3.43 15.58
N GLU A 137 -5.67 -2.38 14.95
CA GLU A 137 -4.83 -1.34 14.33
C GLU A 137 -4.03 -0.56 15.37
N ARG A 138 -2.93 0.04 14.92
CA ARG A 138 -2.21 1.07 15.68
C ARG A 138 -2.27 2.39 14.90
N ILE A 139 -2.83 3.43 15.51
CA ILE A 139 -2.89 4.77 14.94
C ILE A 139 -1.75 5.60 15.55
N LEU A 140 -0.93 6.16 14.67
CA LEU A 140 0.22 6.99 14.98
C LEU A 140 -0.06 8.39 14.43
N ALA A 141 -0.70 9.23 15.25
CA ALA A 141 -1.11 10.57 14.82
C ALA A 141 0.05 11.57 14.99
N GLY A 142 0.35 12.32 13.94
CA GLY A 142 1.41 13.32 13.91
C GLY A 142 2.63 12.89 13.09
N VAL A 143 3.71 13.65 13.26
CA VAL A 143 5.02 13.35 12.67
C VAL A 143 5.81 12.43 13.59
N TYR A 144 6.65 11.59 13.00
CA TYR A 144 7.53 10.65 13.68
C TYR A 144 8.90 10.74 13.03
N SER A 145 9.97 10.59 13.81
CA SER A 145 11.29 10.41 13.19
C SER A 145 11.41 9.06 12.50
N ASP A 146 12.37 8.93 11.58
CA ASP A 146 12.64 7.69 10.85
C ASP A 146 12.82 6.47 11.76
N ASP A 147 13.51 6.66 12.88
CA ASP A 147 13.81 5.60 13.83
C ASP A 147 12.57 5.25 14.66
N GLU A 148 11.82 6.25 15.14
CA GLU A 148 10.58 6.01 15.90
C GLU A 148 9.52 5.30 15.04
N LEU A 149 9.30 5.76 13.80
CA LEU A 149 8.34 5.12 12.90
C LEU A 149 8.77 3.70 12.56
N ARG A 150 10.08 3.47 12.37
CA ARG A 150 10.62 2.14 12.11
C ARG A 150 10.42 1.21 13.31
N ASP A 151 10.73 1.65 14.52
CA ASP A 151 10.54 0.87 15.74
C ASP A 151 9.06 0.48 15.93
N GLU A 152 8.13 1.41 15.66
CA GLU A 152 6.70 1.14 15.71
C GLU A 152 6.25 0.10 14.66
N VAL A 153 6.77 0.20 13.43
CA VAL A 153 6.52 -0.76 12.34
C VAL A 153 7.08 -2.13 12.71
N GLU A 154 8.33 -2.21 13.18
CA GLU A 154 8.98 -3.46 13.56
C GLU A 154 8.23 -4.13 14.72
N ALA A 155 7.83 -3.36 15.74
CA ALA A 155 7.08 -3.87 16.88
C ALA A 155 5.66 -4.32 16.51
N TYR A 156 4.97 -3.61 15.60
CA TYR A 156 3.61 -3.95 15.22
C TYR A 156 3.54 -5.21 14.35
N PHE A 157 4.43 -5.33 13.36
CA PHE A 157 4.45 -6.44 12.41
C PHE A 157 5.36 -7.61 12.83
N ASP A 158 5.89 -7.58 14.06
CA ASP A 158 6.81 -8.60 14.60
C ASP A 158 8.03 -8.84 13.69
N LEU A 159 8.65 -7.75 13.24
CA LEU A 159 9.81 -7.79 12.35
C LEU A 159 11.12 -7.88 13.15
N PRO A 160 12.15 -8.55 12.62
CA PRO A 160 13.48 -8.50 13.22
C PRO A 160 14.05 -7.07 13.11
N PRO A 161 14.82 -6.62 14.13
CA PRO A 161 15.40 -5.29 14.09
C PRO A 161 16.37 -5.14 12.92
N ALA A 162 16.38 -3.96 12.29
CA ALA A 162 17.25 -3.67 11.15
C ALA A 162 18.74 -3.97 11.42
N SER A 163 19.19 -3.83 12.68
CA SER A 163 20.57 -4.11 13.12
C SER A 163 20.99 -5.58 12.98
N ASP A 164 20.03 -6.51 13.01
CA ASP A 164 20.28 -7.95 12.96
C ASP A 164 20.21 -8.54 11.55
N SER A 165 19.93 -7.72 10.53
CA SER A 165 19.88 -8.11 9.12
C SER A 165 21.28 -8.32 8.51
N THR A 166 22.11 -9.14 9.15
CA THR A 166 23.29 -9.75 8.52
C THR A 166 22.85 -10.94 7.67
N ALA A 167 22.19 -10.66 6.54
CA ALA A 167 22.07 -11.63 5.47
C ALA A 167 23.49 -11.96 4.97
N LYS A 168 24.11 -13.01 5.54
CA LYS A 168 25.35 -13.60 5.04
C LYS A 168 25.06 -14.13 3.64
N TYR A 169 25.38 -13.36 2.61
CA TYR A 169 25.54 -13.91 1.26
C TYR A 169 26.52 -15.08 1.36
N PRO A 170 26.18 -16.28 0.87
CA PRO A 170 27.16 -17.35 0.78
C PRO A 170 28.27 -16.88 -0.16
N ARG A 171 29.47 -16.64 0.39
CA ARG A 171 30.67 -16.44 -0.43
C ARG A 171 30.93 -17.73 -1.17
N ILE A 172 30.60 -17.76 -2.46
CA ILE A 172 31.08 -18.79 -3.36
C ILE A 172 32.57 -18.52 -3.52
N SER A 173 33.42 -19.33 -2.89
CA SER A 173 34.84 -19.37 -3.20
C SER A 173 35.00 -20.10 -4.53
N THR A 174 35.51 -19.39 -5.54
CA THR A 174 36.01 -19.96 -6.80
C THR A 174 37.38 -20.58 -6.59
#